data_AF-G5NDS9-F1
#
_entry.id   AF-G5NDS9-F1
#
_cell.length_a   1.000
_cell.length_b   1.000
_cell.length_c   1.000
_cell.angle_alpha   90.00
_cell.angle_beta   90.00
_cell.angle_gamma   90.00
#
_symmetry.space_group_name_H-M   'P 1'
#
loop_
_entity.id
_entity.type
_entity.pdbx_description
1 polymer ?
#
loop_
_entity_poly.entity_id
_entity_poly.type
_entity_poly.pdbx_seq_one_letter_code
_entity_poly.pdbx_strand_id
1 'polypeptide(L)'
;MTPSRGRCTPTPPPQFSGKAPDTTAYPYPWNSPDYDAAAANELTPEPVTTSDDQGDPSLCFEYLTPDGERRTLTYEELQELCNTPLENRGLIEQEKAAEKEREKREKYLRRRLQSLPGIIRRRFALKLAALDGENPESAVKWLFSTFERHILRRVEMVNVQYYPCDTLPALLLPMRDDFHLLPWADKKKLRRMAYTLSRLMKTEFESQFDYQYSQTEDLEFSILDAYGCIASKARTLNIAIPGWNKYSKEELDAEEALRAAGRLQAEKWWMGKLKRIHDRWREHLMIAAGYVSKQASPKCSEPCLKEWLAQQKANMAWLHKMDLEDRDTGERS
;
A
#
# COMPACT_ATOMS: atom_id res chain seq x y z
N MET A 1 43.98 -4.74 -51.33
CA MET A 1 45.01 -5.22 -50.39
C MET A 1 44.35 -5.53 -49.07
N THR A 2 44.19 -6.80 -48.74
CA THR A 2 43.80 -7.26 -47.40
C THR A 2 44.97 -7.12 -46.43
N PRO A 3 44.73 -6.71 -45.18
CA PRO A 3 45.53 -7.21 -44.08
C PRO A 3 44.69 -7.89 -43.00
N SER A 4 45.40 -8.76 -42.29
CA SER A 4 44.97 -9.89 -41.49
C SER A 4 44.28 -9.54 -40.17
N ARG A 5 43.39 -10.47 -39.78
CA ARG A 5 42.93 -10.71 -38.41
C ARG A 5 44.09 -10.91 -37.43
N GLY A 6 43.93 -10.37 -36.23
CA GLY A 6 44.57 -10.86 -35.01
C GLY A 6 43.82 -10.30 -33.79
N ARG A 7 43.44 -11.16 -32.84
CA ARG A 7 42.91 -10.69 -31.54
C ARG A 7 44.09 -10.22 -30.71
N CYS A 8 44.15 -8.92 -30.41
CA CYS A 8 45.07 -8.40 -29.41
C CYS A 8 44.55 -8.79 -28.02
N THR A 9 45.39 -9.40 -27.20
CA THR A 9 45.15 -9.51 -25.76
C THR A 9 45.07 -8.10 -25.16
N PRO A 10 44.02 -7.75 -24.39
CA PRO A 10 44.00 -6.47 -23.70
C PRO A 10 45.19 -6.41 -22.73
N THR A 11 45.91 -5.30 -22.74
CA THR A 11 47.03 -5.00 -21.84
C THR A 11 46.60 -5.25 -20.40
N PRO A 12 47.39 -5.96 -19.57
CA PRO A 12 47.04 -6.15 -18.17
C PRO A 12 46.94 -4.78 -17.48
N PRO A 13 45.96 -4.58 -16.58
CA PRO A 13 45.84 -3.33 -15.84
C PRO A 13 47.12 -3.08 -15.03
N PRO A 14 47.53 -1.81 -14.85
CA PRO A 14 48.71 -1.48 -14.06
C PRO A 14 48.58 -2.05 -12.65
N GLN A 15 49.72 -2.45 -12.07
CA GLN A 15 49.78 -2.97 -10.71
C GLN A 15 49.12 -1.99 -9.73
N PHE A 16 48.16 -2.50 -8.95
CA PHE A 16 47.51 -1.75 -7.91
C PHE A 16 48.52 -1.45 -6.80
N SER A 17 49.03 -0.21 -6.75
CA SER A 17 49.78 0.30 -5.61
C SER A 17 48.81 0.34 -4.41
N GLY A 18 48.94 -0.63 -3.50
CA GLY A 18 48.11 -0.80 -2.31
C GLY A 18 48.28 0.28 -1.24
N LYS A 19 48.32 1.56 -1.63
CA LYS A 19 48.16 2.69 -0.71
C LYS A 19 46.99 3.52 -1.21
N ALA A 20 45.91 3.52 -0.43
CA ALA A 20 44.84 4.49 -0.60
C ALA A 20 45.46 5.90 -0.62
N PRO A 21 44.92 6.85 -1.41
CA PRO A 21 45.30 8.25 -1.27
C PRO A 21 45.08 8.64 0.19
N ASP A 22 46.09 9.27 0.79
CA ASP A 22 46.06 9.66 2.19
C ASP A 22 45.00 10.74 2.39
N THR A 23 43.82 10.33 2.86
CA THR A 23 42.67 11.21 3.11
C THR A 23 42.78 11.99 4.43
N THR A 24 43.95 11.97 5.09
CA THR A 24 44.25 12.72 6.32
C THR A 24 44.67 14.17 6.07
N ALA A 25 44.53 14.68 4.83
CA ALA A 25 44.68 16.11 4.57
C ALA A 25 43.47 16.86 5.17
N TYR A 26 43.58 17.20 6.45
CA TYR A 26 42.62 18.04 7.12
C TYR A 26 42.62 19.44 6.49
N PRO A 27 41.46 20.04 6.20
CA PRO A 27 41.36 21.36 5.56
C PRO A 27 42.11 22.47 6.32
N TYR A 28 42.27 22.31 7.62
CA TYR A 28 43.01 23.19 8.50
C TYR A 28 43.80 22.36 9.53
N PRO A 29 44.97 22.84 9.99
CA PRO A 29 45.83 22.10 10.92
C PRO A 29 45.12 21.63 12.19
N TRP A 30 44.20 22.45 12.74
CA TRP A 30 43.46 22.18 13.98
C TRP A 30 42.38 21.11 13.86
N ASN A 31 42.09 20.62 12.65
CA ASN A 31 41.15 19.52 12.44
C ASN A 31 41.82 18.14 12.55
N SER A 32 43.15 18.08 12.69
CA SER A 32 43.89 16.83 12.90
C SER A 32 43.72 16.34 14.35
N PRO A 33 43.48 15.03 14.58
CA PRO A 33 43.45 14.47 15.93
C PRO A 33 44.80 14.56 16.64
N ASP A 34 45.90 14.77 15.88
CA ASP A 34 47.25 14.96 16.41
C ASP A 34 47.62 16.45 16.57
N TYR A 35 46.67 17.38 16.41
CA TYR A 35 46.94 18.81 16.55
C TYR A 35 47.14 19.19 18.02
N ASP A 36 48.37 19.52 18.37
CA ASP A 36 48.73 20.07 19.67
C ASP A 36 48.50 21.58 19.70
N ALA A 37 47.34 21.97 20.22
CA ALA A 37 46.96 23.37 20.36
C ALA A 37 47.86 24.15 21.34
N ALA A 38 48.55 23.48 22.27
CA ALA A 38 49.47 24.14 23.21
C ALA A 38 50.76 24.54 22.49
N ALA A 39 51.31 23.64 21.67
CA ALA A 39 52.49 23.93 20.85
C ALA A 39 52.22 25.03 19.80
N ALA A 40 51.05 25.01 19.17
CA ALA A 40 50.67 26.02 18.17
C ALA A 40 50.46 27.44 18.74
N ASN A 41 50.22 27.55 20.05
CA ASN A 41 50.07 28.81 20.78
C ASN A 41 51.35 29.20 21.55
N GLU A 42 52.49 28.57 21.26
CA GLU A 42 53.79 28.82 21.91
C GLU A 42 53.78 28.59 23.44
N LEU A 43 52.85 27.79 23.96
CA LEU A 43 52.78 27.42 25.36
C LEU A 43 53.59 26.14 25.58
N THR A 44 54.91 26.28 25.73
CA THR A 44 55.75 25.20 26.25
C THR A 44 55.73 25.26 27.77
N PRO A 45 55.39 24.16 28.49
CA PRO A 45 55.45 24.17 29.94
C PRO A 45 56.90 23.98 30.38
N GLU A 46 57.50 25.02 30.94
CA GLU A 46 58.69 24.87 31.80
C GLU A 46 58.29 23.98 33.00
N PRO A 47 59.13 23.02 33.41
CA PRO A 47 58.76 22.10 34.48
C PRO A 47 58.78 22.84 35.82
N VAL A 48 57.61 23.25 36.29
CA VAL A 48 57.45 23.74 37.66
C VAL A 48 57.40 22.53 38.59
N THR A 49 58.42 22.45 39.43
CA THR A 49 58.54 21.53 40.55
C THR A 49 57.31 21.61 41.45
N THR A 50 56.78 20.43 41.78
CA THR A 50 55.74 20.17 42.77
C THR A 50 55.88 21.03 44.03
N SER A 51 54.87 21.84 44.29
CA SER A 51 54.48 22.26 45.64
C SER A 51 52.97 22.38 45.70
N ASP A 52 52.36 21.50 46.50
CA ASP A 52 51.00 21.51 47.05
C ASP A 52 49.85 21.92 46.13
N ASP A 53 49.07 20.89 45.78
CA ASP A 53 47.81 20.91 45.05
C ASP A 53 46.68 21.57 45.89
N GLN A 54 46.79 22.88 46.10
CA GLN A 54 45.66 23.75 46.40
C GLN A 54 45.45 24.62 45.17
N GLY A 55 44.39 24.33 44.41
CA GLY A 55 44.02 25.08 43.21
C GLY A 55 44.08 26.58 43.48
N ASP A 56 44.77 27.32 42.60
CA ASP A 56 45.00 28.75 42.74
C ASP A 56 43.65 29.47 42.88
N PRO A 57 43.30 30.01 44.07
CA PRO A 57 41.97 30.56 44.35
C PRO A 57 41.71 31.89 43.61
N SER A 58 42.64 32.32 42.75
CA SER A 58 42.55 33.54 41.94
C SER A 58 41.99 33.32 40.52
N LEU A 59 41.81 32.07 40.08
CA LEU A 59 41.25 31.76 38.76
C LEU A 59 39.71 31.84 38.76
N CYS A 60 39.22 33.09 38.68
CA CYS A 60 37.80 33.42 38.56
C CYS A 60 37.51 33.96 37.15
N PHE A 61 36.56 33.37 36.44
CA PHE A 61 36.11 33.87 35.14
C PHE A 61 34.89 34.76 35.32
N GLU A 62 35.04 36.05 35.04
CA GLU A 62 33.91 36.98 35.02
C GLU A 62 33.19 36.92 33.68
N TYR A 63 31.87 36.74 33.70
CA TYR A 63 31.05 36.73 32.51
C TYR A 63 29.74 37.48 32.76
N LEU A 64 29.13 37.96 31.68
CA LEU A 64 27.83 38.61 31.70
C LEU A 64 26.73 37.60 31.38
N THR A 65 25.69 37.54 32.20
CA THR A 65 24.48 36.80 31.88
C THR A 65 23.67 37.53 30.79
N PRO A 66 22.77 36.84 30.06
CA PRO A 66 21.92 37.45 29.04
C PRO A 66 21.07 38.63 29.53
N ASP A 67 20.80 38.69 30.84
CA ASP A 67 20.05 39.76 31.51
C ASP A 67 20.91 40.96 31.93
N GLY A 68 22.22 40.95 31.65
CA GLY A 68 23.12 42.08 31.87
C GLY A 68 23.88 42.07 33.21
N GLU A 69 23.72 41.03 34.03
CA GLU A 69 24.40 40.93 35.33
C GLU A 69 25.80 40.33 35.19
N ARG A 70 26.79 40.88 35.88
CA ARG A 70 28.15 40.32 35.92
C ARG A 70 28.22 39.27 37.02
N ARG A 71 28.61 38.06 36.65
CA ARG A 71 28.84 36.94 37.58
C ARG A 71 30.25 36.42 37.44
N THR A 72 30.79 35.94 38.56
CA THR A 72 32.14 35.38 38.66
C THR A 72 32.01 33.89 38.86
N LEU A 73 32.60 33.09 37.98
CA LEU A 73 32.62 31.63 38.09
C LEU A 73 33.99 31.19 38.59
N THR A 74 34.00 30.51 39.72
CA THR A 74 35.23 30.00 40.34
C THR A 74 35.70 28.74 39.63
N TYR A 75 36.98 28.40 39.79
CA TYR A 75 37.56 27.20 39.20
C TYR A 75 36.83 25.91 39.64
N GLU A 76 36.41 25.83 40.91
CA GLU A 76 35.64 24.69 41.44
C GLU A 76 34.26 24.59 40.80
N GLU A 77 33.53 25.70 40.63
CA GLU A 77 32.22 25.75 39.97
C GLU A 77 32.33 25.41 38.47
N LEU A 78 33.42 25.83 37.80
CA LEU A 78 33.69 25.46 36.40
C LEU A 78 33.94 23.97 36.28
N GLN A 79 34.73 23.41 37.17
CA GLN A 79 35.03 21.98 37.20
C GLN A 79 33.77 21.17 37.49
N GLU A 80 32.86 21.66 38.34
CA GLU A 80 31.58 21.03 38.62
C GLU A 80 30.64 21.08 37.39
N LEU A 81 30.54 22.22 36.69
CA LEU A 81 29.77 22.34 35.43
C LEU A 81 30.30 21.44 34.32
N CYS A 82 31.62 21.37 34.13
CA CYS A 82 32.25 20.52 33.12
C CYS A 82 32.17 19.02 33.45
N ASN A 83 32.12 18.67 34.74
CA ASN A 83 32.00 17.29 35.20
C ASN A 83 30.54 16.81 35.34
N THR A 84 29.55 17.71 35.23
CA THR A 84 28.17 17.26 35.04
C THR A 84 28.08 16.48 33.73
N PRO A 85 27.62 15.21 33.73
CA PRO A 85 27.41 14.50 32.48
C PRO A 85 26.38 15.30 31.69
N LEU A 86 26.78 15.82 30.53
CA LEU A 86 25.87 16.39 29.54
C LEU A 86 24.97 15.25 29.02
N GLU A 87 23.99 14.86 29.83
CA GLU A 87 22.84 14.11 29.38
C GLU A 87 22.09 15.06 28.46
N ASN A 88 22.33 14.94 27.15
CA ASN A 88 21.54 15.61 26.12
C ASN A 88 20.10 15.06 26.19
N ARG A 89 19.35 15.48 27.21
CA ARG A 89 18.02 14.99 27.57
C ARG A 89 17.08 15.09 26.37
N GLY A 90 17.23 16.15 25.56
CA GLY A 90 16.52 16.31 24.29
C GLY A 90 16.87 15.27 23.22
N LEU A 91 18.14 14.85 23.07
CA LEU A 91 18.53 13.79 22.13
C LEU A 91 18.02 12.42 22.60
N ILE A 92 18.12 12.12 23.90
CA ILE A 92 17.59 10.88 24.48
C ILE A 92 16.07 10.80 24.33
N GLU A 93 15.37 11.92 24.53
CA GLU A 93 13.92 12.02 24.32
C GLU A 93 13.55 11.86 22.84
N GLN A 94 14.35 12.41 21.92
CA GLN A 94 14.17 12.23 20.47
C GLN A 94 14.41 10.78 20.04
N GLU A 95 15.45 10.12 20.55
CA GLU A 95 15.72 8.71 20.26
C GLU A 95 14.60 7.81 20.80
N LYS A 96 14.16 8.04 22.05
CA LYS A 96 13.00 7.33 22.63
C LYS A 96 11.72 7.58 21.84
N ALA A 97 11.52 8.79 21.33
CA ALA A 97 10.38 9.11 20.47
C ALA A 97 10.46 8.38 19.12
N ALA A 98 11.64 8.36 18.49
CA ALA A 98 11.87 7.64 17.24
C ALA A 98 11.68 6.12 17.40
N GLU A 99 12.12 5.55 18.52
CA GLU A 99 11.90 4.14 18.85
C GLU A 99 10.42 3.83 19.05
N LYS A 100 9.69 4.67 19.79
CA LYS A 100 8.23 4.55 19.94
C LYS A 100 7.50 4.61 18.59
N GLU A 101 7.88 5.52 17.70
CA GLU A 101 7.29 5.61 16.36
C GLU A 101 7.62 4.38 15.51
N ARG A 102 8.84 3.85 15.63
CA ARG A 102 9.24 2.59 14.97
C ARG A 102 8.38 1.42 15.44
N GLU A 103 8.17 1.26 16.75
CA GLU A 103 7.30 0.22 17.30
C GLU A 103 5.84 0.37 16.82
N LYS A 104 5.30 1.59 16.85
CA LYS A 104 3.94 1.87 16.37
C LYS A 104 3.79 1.47 14.91
N ARG A 105 4.78 1.80 14.07
CA ARG A 105 4.82 1.44 12.66
C ARG A 105 4.88 -0.07 12.45
N GLU A 106 5.70 -0.78 13.22
CA GLU A 106 5.74 -2.24 13.19
C GLU A 106 4.38 -2.85 13.55
N LYS A 107 3.80 -2.44 14.69
CA LYS A 107 2.47 -2.88 15.15
C LYS A 107 1.38 -2.58 14.11
N TYR A 108 1.47 -1.44 13.42
CA TYR A 108 0.59 -1.10 12.31
C TYR A 108 0.75 -2.08 11.13
N LEU A 109 1.98 -2.35 10.67
CA LEU A 109 2.22 -3.24 9.53
C LEU A 109 1.82 -4.69 9.81
N ARG A 110 2.04 -5.18 11.03
CA ARG A 110 1.57 -6.52 11.45
C ARG A 110 0.04 -6.61 11.40
N ARG A 111 -0.67 -5.60 11.93
CA ARG A 111 -2.15 -5.52 11.82
C ARG A 111 -2.60 -5.43 10.37
N ARG A 112 -1.91 -4.63 9.56
CA ARG A 112 -2.22 -4.46 8.14
C ARG A 112 -2.07 -5.76 7.37
N LEU A 113 -1.00 -6.53 7.62
CA LEU A 113 -0.80 -7.86 7.07
C LEU A 113 -1.96 -8.79 7.44
N GLN A 114 -2.42 -8.77 8.69
CA GLN A 114 -3.56 -9.57 9.11
C GLN A 114 -4.89 -9.13 8.48
N SER A 115 -5.03 -7.85 8.14
CA SER A 115 -6.20 -7.33 7.42
C SER A 115 -6.25 -7.73 5.94
N LEU A 116 -5.17 -8.29 5.37
CA LEU A 116 -5.15 -8.68 3.97
C LEU A 116 -6.15 -9.82 3.67
N PRO A 117 -6.69 -9.88 2.43
CA PRO A 117 -7.49 -11.00 1.97
C PRO A 117 -6.81 -12.35 2.24
N GLY A 118 -7.58 -13.31 2.79
CA GLY A 118 -7.06 -14.63 3.19
C GLY A 118 -6.28 -15.34 2.08
N ILE A 119 -6.70 -15.14 0.83
CA ILE A 119 -6.06 -15.67 -0.39
C ILE A 119 -4.58 -15.27 -0.52
N ILE A 120 -4.21 -14.03 -0.16
CA ILE A 120 -2.83 -13.53 -0.24
C ILE A 120 -2.14 -13.50 1.13
N ARG A 121 -2.92 -13.35 2.22
CA ARG A 121 -2.41 -13.22 3.59
C ARG A 121 -1.61 -14.42 4.02
N ARG A 122 -2.06 -15.64 3.70
CA ARG A 122 -1.47 -16.90 4.19
C ARG A 122 0.04 -16.96 3.97
N ARG A 123 0.52 -16.65 2.75
CA ARG A 123 1.96 -16.77 2.43
C ARG A 123 2.79 -15.73 3.19
N PHE A 124 2.29 -14.51 3.31
CA PHE A 124 3.00 -13.45 4.02
C PHE A 124 2.99 -13.68 5.54
N ALA A 125 1.90 -14.21 6.09
CA ALA A 125 1.81 -14.58 7.49
C ALA A 125 2.78 -15.72 7.84
N LEU A 126 2.86 -16.76 6.99
CA LEU A 126 3.83 -17.85 7.17
C LEU A 126 5.27 -17.36 7.07
N LYS A 127 5.57 -16.49 6.09
CA LYS A 127 6.90 -15.89 5.96
C LYS A 127 7.28 -15.04 7.17
N LEU A 128 6.34 -14.24 7.68
CA LEU A 128 6.57 -13.43 8.87
C LEU A 128 6.82 -14.31 10.09
N ALA A 129 6.02 -15.36 10.30
CA ALA A 129 6.21 -16.29 11.41
C ALA A 129 7.55 -17.04 11.35
N ALA A 130 8.02 -17.41 10.15
CA ALA A 130 9.34 -18.02 9.98
C ALA A 130 10.47 -17.05 10.34
N LEU A 131 10.39 -15.79 9.88
CA LEU A 131 11.37 -14.77 10.21
C LEU A 131 11.36 -14.43 11.71
N ASP A 132 10.18 -14.35 12.33
CA ASP A 132 10.05 -14.14 13.78
C ASP A 132 10.71 -15.29 14.58
N GLY A 133 10.65 -16.52 14.07
CA GLY A 133 11.30 -17.69 14.69
C GLY A 133 12.82 -17.73 14.52
N GLU A 134 13.35 -17.16 13.43
CA GLU A 134 14.80 -17.05 13.19
C GLU A 134 15.40 -15.86 13.94
N ASN A 135 14.90 -14.66 13.68
CA ASN A 135 15.33 -13.43 14.33
C ASN A 135 14.24 -12.34 14.20
N PRO A 136 13.74 -11.78 15.32
CA PRO A 136 12.71 -10.74 15.30
C PRO A 136 13.14 -9.49 14.50
N GLU A 137 14.41 -9.11 14.50
CA GLU A 137 14.90 -7.96 13.73
C GLU A 137 14.81 -8.17 12.22
N SER A 138 15.02 -9.41 11.76
CA SER A 138 14.87 -9.79 10.35
C SER A 138 13.41 -9.66 9.90
N ALA A 139 12.46 -10.00 10.79
CA ALA A 139 11.03 -9.81 10.53
C ALA A 139 10.68 -8.32 10.39
N VAL A 140 11.17 -7.47 11.30
CA VAL A 140 10.97 -6.01 11.25
C VAL A 140 11.59 -5.41 9.99
N LYS A 141 12.83 -5.81 9.65
CA LYS A 141 13.50 -5.38 8.43
C LYS A 141 12.71 -5.77 7.19
N TRP A 142 12.19 -6.99 7.13
CA TRP A 142 11.35 -7.44 6.02
C TRP A 142 10.03 -6.67 5.93
N LEU A 143 9.38 -6.38 7.06
CA LEU A 143 8.16 -5.58 7.11
C LEU A 143 8.35 -4.19 6.48
N PHE A 144 9.39 -3.46 6.87
CA PHE A 144 9.65 -2.12 6.35
C PHE A 144 10.22 -2.10 4.93
N SER A 145 11.14 -3.02 4.60
CA SER A 145 11.82 -2.99 3.30
C SER A 145 11.01 -3.62 2.17
N THR A 146 10.32 -4.72 2.45
CA THR A 146 9.69 -5.55 1.42
C THR A 146 8.18 -5.43 1.48
N PHE A 147 7.58 -5.71 2.65
CA PHE A 147 6.14 -5.75 2.78
C PHE A 147 5.51 -4.38 2.53
N GLU A 148 5.91 -3.36 3.28
CA GLU A 148 5.35 -2.00 3.17
C GLU A 148 5.62 -1.39 1.78
N ARG A 149 6.88 -1.36 1.36
CA ARG A 149 7.29 -0.63 0.14
C ARG A 149 6.78 -1.28 -1.15
N HIS A 150 6.72 -2.61 -1.21
CA HIS A 150 6.46 -3.33 -2.46
C HIS A 150 5.13 -4.06 -2.46
N ILE A 151 4.83 -4.83 -1.41
CA ILE A 151 3.63 -5.69 -1.40
C ILE A 151 2.39 -4.84 -1.10
N LEU A 152 2.41 -4.11 0.02
CA LEU A 152 1.29 -3.32 0.49
C LEU A 152 0.94 -2.23 -0.52
N ARG A 153 1.93 -1.48 -1.00
CA ARG A 153 1.74 -0.46 -2.04
C ARG A 153 1.05 -1.02 -3.29
N ARG A 154 1.48 -2.17 -3.81
CA ARG A 154 0.86 -2.79 -5.00
C ARG A 154 -0.57 -3.26 -4.72
N VAL A 155 -0.82 -3.83 -3.54
CA VAL A 155 -2.17 -4.25 -3.12
C VAL A 155 -3.11 -3.05 -3.02
N GLU A 156 -2.65 -1.94 -2.45
CA GLU A 156 -3.44 -0.72 -2.31
C GLU A 156 -3.73 -0.08 -3.68
N MET A 157 -2.75 -0.05 -4.57
CA MET A 157 -2.96 0.39 -5.96
C MET A 157 -4.00 -0.47 -6.69
N VAL A 158 -4.01 -1.79 -6.47
CA VAL A 158 -5.07 -2.65 -7.03
C VAL A 158 -6.42 -2.31 -6.43
N ASN A 159 -6.51 -2.14 -5.12
CA ASN A 159 -7.79 -1.85 -4.45
C ASN A 159 -8.43 -0.54 -4.95
N VAL A 160 -7.63 0.51 -5.16
CA VAL A 160 -8.10 1.79 -5.71
C VAL A 160 -8.79 1.65 -7.07
N GLN A 161 -8.37 0.68 -7.90
CA GLN A 161 -9.00 0.45 -9.21
C GLN A 161 -10.43 -0.09 -9.12
N TYR A 162 -10.78 -0.75 -8.01
CA TYR A 162 -12.04 -1.49 -7.87
C TYR A 162 -13.03 -0.84 -6.92
N TYR A 163 -12.58 0.04 -6.02
CA TYR A 163 -13.49 0.73 -5.12
C TYR A 163 -14.50 1.60 -5.88
N PRO A 164 -15.73 1.72 -5.37
CA PRO A 164 -16.67 2.74 -5.83
C PRO A 164 -16.07 4.15 -5.71
N CYS A 165 -16.68 5.12 -6.40
CA CYS A 165 -16.34 6.53 -6.20
C CYS A 165 -16.49 6.91 -4.72
N ASP A 166 -15.63 7.83 -4.24
CA ASP A 166 -15.58 8.24 -2.83
C ASP A 166 -16.93 8.77 -2.30
N THR A 167 -17.70 9.43 -3.17
CA THR A 167 -19.05 9.92 -2.88
C THR A 167 -20.11 8.91 -3.35
N LEU A 168 -20.53 8.04 -2.44
CA LEU A 168 -21.63 7.11 -2.68
C LEU A 168 -23.00 7.79 -2.47
N PRO A 169 -23.97 7.59 -3.38
CA PRO A 169 -25.35 8.04 -3.20
C PRO A 169 -25.96 7.46 -1.93
N ALA A 170 -26.87 8.20 -1.28
CA ALA A 170 -27.55 7.77 -0.05
C ALA A 170 -28.17 6.38 -0.16
N LEU A 171 -28.78 6.07 -1.32
CA LEU A 171 -29.35 4.77 -1.67
C LEU A 171 -28.36 3.60 -1.48
N LEU A 172 -27.07 3.83 -1.74
CA LEU A 172 -26.02 2.81 -1.76
C LEU A 172 -25.15 2.81 -0.49
N LEU A 173 -25.28 3.81 0.39
CA LEU A 173 -24.51 3.90 1.64
C LEU A 173 -24.63 2.66 2.53
N PRO A 174 -25.81 2.01 2.70
CA PRO A 174 -25.92 0.79 3.50
C PRO A 174 -25.08 -0.38 2.98
N MET A 175 -24.66 -0.33 1.71
CA MET A 175 -23.84 -1.34 1.05
C MET A 175 -22.36 -0.95 0.95
N ARG A 176 -21.94 0.19 1.52
CA ARG A 176 -20.56 0.70 1.42
C ARG A 176 -19.54 -0.38 1.79
N ASP A 177 -19.67 -0.97 2.97
CA ASP A 177 -18.72 -1.98 3.46
C ASP A 177 -18.74 -3.25 2.61
N ASP A 178 -19.91 -3.61 2.08
CA ASP A 178 -20.06 -4.78 1.22
C ASP A 178 -19.24 -4.64 -0.09
N PHE A 179 -19.16 -3.44 -0.66
CA PHE A 179 -18.30 -3.18 -1.82
C PHE A 179 -16.82 -3.26 -1.46
N HIS A 180 -16.43 -2.77 -0.27
CA HIS A 180 -15.03 -2.85 0.17
C HIS A 180 -14.62 -4.30 0.45
N LEU A 181 -15.56 -5.12 0.90
CA LEU A 181 -15.37 -6.52 1.24
C LEU A 181 -15.63 -7.48 0.06
N LEU A 182 -15.79 -6.96 -1.16
CA LEU A 182 -16.08 -7.79 -2.32
C LEU A 182 -15.04 -8.91 -2.53
N PRO A 183 -13.72 -8.73 -2.36
CA PRO A 183 -12.74 -9.83 -2.47
C PRO A 183 -12.93 -10.99 -1.48
N TRP A 184 -13.65 -10.75 -0.38
CA TRP A 184 -13.96 -11.73 0.67
C TRP A 184 -15.38 -12.31 0.54
N ALA A 185 -16.19 -11.80 -0.38
CA ALA A 185 -17.58 -12.20 -0.51
C ALA A 185 -17.70 -13.64 -1.03
N ASP A 186 -18.47 -14.46 -0.32
CA ASP A 186 -18.87 -15.78 -0.81
C ASP A 186 -20.01 -15.66 -1.84
N LYS A 187 -20.33 -16.77 -2.51
CA LYS A 187 -21.40 -16.80 -3.51
C LYS A 187 -22.75 -16.33 -2.95
N LYS A 188 -23.02 -16.60 -1.67
CA LYS A 188 -24.27 -16.20 -1.00
C LYS A 188 -24.32 -14.69 -0.77
N LYS A 189 -23.21 -14.08 -0.33
CA LYS A 189 -23.06 -12.64 -0.15
C LYS A 189 -23.17 -11.92 -1.50
N LEU A 190 -22.49 -12.40 -2.55
CA LEU A 190 -22.62 -11.85 -3.91
C LEU A 190 -24.07 -11.86 -4.40
N ARG A 191 -24.79 -12.98 -4.19
CA ARG A 191 -26.21 -13.07 -4.55
C ARG A 191 -27.06 -12.08 -3.75
N ARG A 192 -26.84 -11.97 -2.44
CA ARG A 192 -27.56 -11.00 -1.59
C ARG A 192 -27.33 -9.57 -2.08
N MET A 193 -26.08 -9.20 -2.37
CA MET A 193 -25.75 -7.88 -2.90
C MET A 193 -26.43 -7.63 -4.24
N ALA A 194 -26.43 -8.61 -5.15
CA ALA A 194 -27.11 -8.51 -6.44
C ALA A 194 -28.61 -8.28 -6.28
N TYR A 195 -29.26 -9.05 -5.39
CA TYR A 195 -30.67 -8.90 -5.07
C TYR A 195 -30.98 -7.51 -4.50
N THR A 196 -30.19 -7.07 -3.52
CA THR A 196 -30.36 -5.73 -2.92
C THR A 196 -30.23 -4.64 -3.97
N LEU A 197 -29.20 -4.70 -4.83
CA LEU A 197 -29.02 -3.72 -5.91
C LEU A 197 -30.21 -3.70 -6.87
N SER A 198 -30.67 -4.86 -7.35
CA SER A 198 -31.85 -4.91 -8.21
C SER A 198 -33.09 -4.29 -7.56
N ARG A 199 -33.31 -4.57 -6.27
CA ARG A 199 -34.46 -4.04 -5.53
C ARG A 199 -34.36 -2.53 -5.38
N LEU A 200 -33.19 -2.02 -5.00
CA LEU A 200 -32.95 -0.58 -4.85
C LEU A 200 -33.15 0.16 -6.19
N MET A 201 -32.61 -0.37 -7.28
CA MET A 201 -32.80 0.23 -8.62
C MET A 201 -34.26 0.19 -9.06
N LYS A 202 -34.99 -0.88 -8.75
CA LYS A 202 -36.41 -0.97 -9.07
C LYS A 202 -37.23 0.08 -8.31
N THR A 203 -37.08 0.14 -6.99
CA THR A 203 -37.82 1.09 -6.15
C THR A 203 -37.49 2.55 -6.50
N GLU A 204 -36.21 2.86 -6.73
CA GLU A 204 -35.78 4.21 -7.12
C GLU A 204 -36.34 4.61 -8.50
N PHE A 205 -36.37 3.67 -9.45
CA PHE A 205 -36.95 3.91 -10.77
C PHE A 205 -38.45 4.21 -10.67
N GLU A 206 -39.21 3.35 -9.98
CA GLU A 206 -40.67 3.51 -9.80
C GLU A 206 -40.97 4.84 -9.12
N SER A 207 -40.26 5.18 -8.04
CA SER A 207 -40.44 6.44 -7.32
C SER A 207 -40.14 7.67 -8.18
N GLN A 208 -39.06 7.65 -8.95
CA GLN A 208 -38.71 8.78 -9.81
C GLN A 208 -39.70 8.93 -10.97
N PHE A 209 -40.10 7.80 -11.56
CA PHE A 209 -41.08 7.77 -12.64
C PHE A 209 -42.43 8.35 -12.18
N ASP A 210 -42.98 7.85 -11.07
CA ASP A 210 -44.26 8.30 -10.54
C ASP A 210 -44.24 9.80 -10.19
N TYR A 211 -43.15 10.25 -9.57
CA TYR A 211 -42.95 11.68 -9.27
C TYR A 211 -42.96 12.51 -10.55
N GLN A 212 -42.13 12.16 -11.53
CA GLN A 212 -42.00 12.95 -12.75
C GLN A 212 -43.27 12.95 -13.58
N TYR A 213 -43.90 11.78 -13.74
CA TYR A 213 -45.13 11.63 -14.50
C TYR A 213 -46.29 12.43 -13.90
N SER A 214 -46.37 12.52 -12.56
CA SER A 214 -47.37 13.35 -11.88
C SER A 214 -47.26 14.85 -12.18
N GLN A 215 -46.07 15.31 -12.61
CA GLN A 215 -45.81 16.72 -12.90
C GLN A 215 -45.96 17.05 -14.38
N THR A 216 -45.52 16.15 -15.27
CA THR A 216 -45.44 16.44 -16.71
C THR A 216 -46.51 15.74 -17.54
N GLU A 217 -47.11 14.64 -17.05
CA GLU A 217 -47.97 13.72 -17.82
C GLU A 217 -47.33 13.15 -19.11
N ASP A 218 -46.03 13.37 -19.29
CA ASP A 218 -45.22 12.85 -20.38
C ASP A 218 -44.58 11.52 -20.00
N LEU A 219 -45.04 10.45 -20.66
CA LEU A 219 -44.57 9.09 -20.44
C LEU A 219 -43.10 8.91 -20.85
N GLU A 220 -42.72 9.38 -22.04
CA GLU A 220 -41.38 9.16 -22.58
C GLU A 220 -40.33 9.91 -21.77
N PHE A 221 -40.64 11.16 -21.43
CA PHE A 221 -39.78 11.96 -20.57
C PHE A 221 -39.59 11.33 -19.19
N SER A 222 -40.70 10.88 -18.56
CA SER A 222 -40.64 10.26 -17.23
C SER A 222 -39.84 8.96 -17.22
N ILE A 223 -39.90 8.17 -18.29
CA ILE A 223 -39.06 6.96 -18.45
C ILE A 223 -37.57 7.34 -18.52
N LEU A 224 -37.23 8.32 -19.35
CA LEU A 224 -35.85 8.75 -19.56
C LEU A 224 -35.26 9.34 -18.28
N ASP A 225 -36.02 10.17 -17.58
CA ASP A 225 -35.62 10.77 -16.30
C ASP A 225 -35.42 9.69 -15.22
N ALA A 226 -36.38 8.78 -15.05
CA ALA A 226 -36.28 7.68 -14.10
C ALA A 226 -35.07 6.76 -14.39
N TYR A 227 -34.82 6.46 -15.66
CA TYR A 227 -33.63 5.72 -16.08
C TYR A 227 -32.34 6.50 -15.73
N GLY A 228 -32.27 7.79 -16.06
CA GLY A 228 -31.12 8.64 -15.75
C GLY A 228 -30.81 8.70 -14.26
N CYS A 229 -31.86 8.78 -13.44
CA CYS A 229 -31.79 8.77 -11.98
C CYS A 229 -31.13 7.49 -11.44
N ILE A 230 -31.56 6.31 -11.89
CA ILE A 230 -30.96 5.04 -11.43
C ILE A 230 -29.59 4.78 -12.05
N ALA A 231 -29.39 5.17 -13.31
CA ALA A 231 -28.15 4.95 -14.04
C ALA A 231 -27.00 5.80 -13.48
N SER A 232 -27.28 7.06 -13.14
CA SER A 232 -26.30 7.96 -12.51
C SER A 232 -25.85 7.44 -11.15
N LYS A 233 -26.77 6.95 -10.32
CA LYS A 233 -26.47 6.30 -9.02
C LYS A 233 -25.67 5.02 -9.21
N ALA A 234 -26.05 4.16 -10.16
CA ALA A 234 -25.34 2.91 -10.41
C ALA A 234 -23.91 3.13 -10.93
N ARG A 235 -23.66 4.23 -11.66
CA ARG A 235 -22.32 4.57 -12.19
C ARG A 235 -21.29 4.81 -11.09
N THR A 236 -21.69 5.25 -9.90
CA THR A 236 -20.77 5.47 -8.78
C THR A 236 -20.10 4.18 -8.30
N LEU A 237 -20.61 3.01 -8.69
CA LEU A 237 -20.01 1.71 -8.40
C LEU A 237 -18.85 1.34 -9.32
N ASN A 238 -18.42 2.25 -10.22
CA ASN A 238 -17.41 1.99 -11.24
C ASN A 238 -17.78 0.81 -12.17
N ILE A 239 -19.08 0.69 -12.48
CA ILE A 239 -19.62 -0.35 -13.37
C ILE A 239 -20.16 0.31 -14.64
N ALA A 240 -19.80 -0.26 -15.80
CA ALA A 240 -20.36 0.19 -17.07
C ALA A 240 -21.87 -0.10 -17.14
N ILE A 241 -22.66 0.98 -17.18
CA ILE A 241 -24.12 0.98 -17.18
C ILE A 241 -24.64 0.91 -18.63
N PRO A 242 -25.58 0.01 -18.96
CA PRO A 242 -26.14 -0.10 -20.31
C PRO A 242 -26.91 1.17 -20.68
N GLY A 243 -26.74 1.70 -21.89
CA GLY A 243 -27.47 2.88 -22.39
C GLY A 243 -26.90 4.23 -21.94
N TRP A 244 -26.00 4.27 -20.95
CA TRP A 244 -25.55 5.53 -20.33
C TRP A 244 -24.91 6.51 -21.32
N ASN A 245 -24.06 6.02 -22.22
CA ASN A 245 -23.38 6.88 -23.19
C ASN A 245 -24.35 7.56 -24.17
N LYS A 246 -25.42 6.87 -24.57
CA LYS A 246 -26.46 7.46 -25.43
C LYS A 246 -27.31 8.45 -24.63
N TYR A 247 -27.65 8.09 -23.39
CA TYR A 247 -28.41 8.96 -22.48
C TYR A 247 -27.67 10.29 -22.22
N SER A 248 -26.37 10.24 -21.93
CA SER A 248 -25.55 11.44 -21.73
C SER A 248 -25.40 12.32 -22.97
N LYS A 249 -25.76 11.81 -24.15
CA LYS A 249 -25.78 12.56 -25.41
C LYS A 249 -27.20 12.95 -25.84
N GLU A 250 -28.21 12.62 -25.05
CA GLU A 250 -29.62 12.84 -25.38
C GLU A 250 -30.05 12.08 -26.65
N GLU A 251 -29.38 10.95 -26.95
CA GLU A 251 -29.64 10.09 -28.11
C GLU A 251 -30.38 8.78 -27.74
N LEU A 252 -30.74 8.60 -26.46
CA LEU A 252 -31.40 7.39 -25.97
C LEU A 252 -32.91 7.56 -26.06
N ASP A 253 -33.60 6.63 -26.73
CA ASP A 253 -35.06 6.59 -26.75
C ASP A 253 -35.65 5.94 -25.48
N ALA A 254 -36.94 6.16 -25.23
CA ALA A 254 -37.63 5.65 -24.05
C ALA A 254 -37.69 4.11 -23.99
N GLU A 255 -37.81 3.43 -25.14
CA GLU A 255 -37.84 1.96 -25.17
C GLU A 255 -36.46 1.35 -24.82
N GLU A 256 -35.39 1.89 -25.38
CA GLU A 256 -34.01 1.56 -25.07
C GLU A 256 -33.70 1.84 -23.59
N ALA A 257 -34.21 2.95 -23.05
CA ALA A 257 -34.13 3.27 -21.64
C ALA A 257 -34.83 2.22 -20.76
N LEU A 258 -36.06 1.80 -21.11
CA LEU A 258 -36.76 0.72 -20.41
C LEU A 258 -35.99 -0.61 -20.48
N ARG A 259 -35.45 -0.98 -21.66
CA ARG A 259 -34.62 -2.19 -21.80
C ARG A 259 -33.36 -2.11 -20.94
N ALA A 260 -32.74 -0.94 -20.84
CA ALA A 260 -31.58 -0.70 -20.00
C ALA A 260 -31.93 -0.73 -18.50
N ALA A 261 -33.04 -0.12 -18.11
CA ALA A 261 -33.59 -0.17 -16.76
C ALA A 261 -33.91 -1.61 -16.34
N GLY A 262 -34.50 -2.41 -17.23
CA GLY A 262 -34.76 -3.82 -16.99
C GLY A 262 -33.50 -4.63 -16.65
N ARG A 263 -32.33 -4.27 -17.20
CA ARG A 263 -31.04 -4.87 -16.79
C ARG A 263 -30.61 -4.43 -15.40
N LEU A 264 -30.80 -3.16 -15.05
CA LEU A 264 -30.50 -2.63 -13.71
C LEU A 264 -31.45 -3.15 -12.64
N GLN A 265 -32.65 -3.59 -13.01
CA GLN A 265 -33.61 -4.22 -12.12
C GLN A 265 -33.44 -5.75 -12.05
N ALA A 266 -32.61 -6.35 -12.92
CA ALA A 266 -32.40 -7.79 -12.96
C ALA A 266 -31.29 -8.24 -12.01
N GLU A 267 -31.62 -9.03 -10.99
CA GLU A 267 -30.64 -9.65 -10.06
C GLU A 267 -29.55 -10.42 -10.82
N LYS A 268 -29.94 -11.21 -11.84
CA LYS A 268 -29.02 -12.04 -12.64
C LYS A 268 -27.94 -11.20 -13.32
N TRP A 269 -28.29 -9.98 -13.77
CA TRP A 269 -27.32 -9.08 -14.40
C TRP A 269 -26.30 -8.56 -13.39
N TRP A 270 -26.77 -8.09 -12.22
CA TRP A 270 -25.89 -7.68 -11.12
C TRP A 270 -25.00 -8.81 -10.62
N MET A 271 -25.54 -10.01 -10.45
CA MET A 271 -24.75 -11.17 -10.05
C MET A 271 -23.61 -11.45 -11.04
N GLY A 272 -23.88 -11.36 -12.34
CA GLY A 272 -22.86 -11.50 -13.37
C GLY A 272 -21.82 -10.38 -13.37
N LYS A 273 -22.20 -9.15 -13.03
CA LYS A 273 -21.26 -8.02 -12.90
C LYS A 273 -20.38 -8.15 -11.65
N LEU A 274 -20.99 -8.33 -10.49
CA LEU A 274 -20.30 -8.49 -9.22
C LEU A 274 -19.35 -9.68 -9.22
N LYS A 275 -19.77 -10.83 -9.78
CA LYS A 275 -18.90 -12.01 -9.91
C LYS A 275 -17.65 -11.70 -10.73
N ARG A 276 -17.81 -11.07 -11.91
CA ARG A 276 -16.65 -10.71 -12.75
C ARG A 276 -15.68 -9.76 -12.04
N ILE A 277 -16.21 -8.78 -11.29
CA ILE A 277 -15.40 -7.84 -10.52
C ILE A 277 -14.68 -8.59 -9.40
N HIS A 278 -15.40 -9.39 -8.61
CA HIS A 278 -14.85 -10.25 -7.57
C HIS A 278 -13.68 -11.11 -8.10
N ASP A 279 -13.90 -11.84 -9.21
CA ASP A 279 -12.91 -12.77 -9.76
C ASP A 279 -11.67 -12.03 -10.28
N ARG A 280 -11.86 -10.92 -11.02
CA ARG A 280 -10.75 -10.09 -11.53
C ARG A 280 -9.98 -9.40 -10.41
N TRP A 281 -10.68 -8.89 -9.40
CA TRP A 281 -10.05 -8.22 -8.27
C TRP A 281 -9.19 -9.20 -7.48
N ARG A 282 -9.70 -10.40 -7.19
CA ARG A 282 -8.92 -11.45 -6.54
C ARG A 282 -7.69 -11.84 -7.36
N GLU A 283 -7.83 -11.98 -8.67
CA GLU A 283 -6.68 -12.31 -9.53
C GLU A 283 -5.64 -11.17 -9.54
N HIS A 284 -6.06 -9.91 -9.67
CA HIS A 284 -5.16 -8.75 -9.61
C HIS A 284 -4.43 -8.66 -8.27
N LEU A 285 -5.11 -8.99 -7.16
CA LEU A 285 -4.49 -9.09 -5.84
C LEU A 285 -3.44 -10.21 -5.78
N MET A 286 -3.72 -11.37 -6.38
CA MET A 286 -2.76 -12.48 -6.46
C MET A 286 -1.53 -12.11 -7.31
N ILE A 287 -1.72 -11.40 -8.42
CA ILE A 287 -0.64 -10.87 -9.26
C ILE A 287 0.18 -9.83 -8.48
N ALA A 288 -0.48 -8.89 -7.80
CA ALA A 288 0.15 -7.85 -6.99
C ALA A 288 0.96 -8.44 -5.84
N ALA A 289 0.44 -9.48 -5.20
CA ALA A 289 1.16 -10.23 -4.19
C ALA A 289 2.33 -11.02 -4.79
N GLY A 290 2.33 -11.37 -6.08
CA GLY A 290 3.39 -12.16 -6.73
C GLY A 290 3.17 -13.66 -6.63
N TYR A 291 1.91 -14.11 -6.65
CA TYR A 291 1.58 -15.53 -6.88
C TYR A 291 1.61 -15.90 -8.36
N VAL A 292 1.56 -14.90 -9.24
CA VAL A 292 1.66 -15.07 -10.70
C VAL A 292 3.01 -14.52 -11.12
N SER A 293 3.90 -15.40 -11.57
CA SER A 293 5.26 -15.07 -12.01
C SER A 293 5.81 -16.24 -12.84
N LYS A 294 6.91 -16.01 -13.57
CA LYS A 294 7.60 -17.08 -14.33
C LYS A 294 8.01 -18.27 -13.45
N GLN A 295 8.31 -18.02 -12.18
CA GLN A 295 8.79 -19.02 -11.22
C GLN A 295 7.66 -19.68 -10.42
N ALA A 296 6.51 -19.01 -10.26
CA ALA A 296 5.35 -19.53 -9.53
C ALA A 296 4.34 -20.14 -10.51
N SER A 297 3.33 -19.37 -10.91
CA SER A 297 2.43 -19.72 -12.02
C SER A 297 2.50 -18.65 -13.11
N PRO A 298 2.86 -19.00 -14.36
CA PRO A 298 3.07 -18.01 -15.41
C PRO A 298 1.80 -17.27 -15.90
N LYS A 299 0.63 -17.92 -15.83
CA LYS A 299 -0.59 -17.42 -16.52
C LYS A 299 -1.67 -16.91 -15.57
N CYS A 300 -1.93 -17.62 -14.48
CA CYS A 300 -2.97 -17.26 -13.52
C CYS A 300 -2.65 -17.84 -12.14
N SER A 301 -3.31 -17.34 -11.10
CA SER A 301 -3.15 -17.90 -9.77
C SER A 301 -3.68 -19.34 -9.68
N GLU A 302 -3.07 -20.14 -8.80
CA GLU A 302 -3.51 -21.54 -8.54
C GLU A 302 -5.01 -21.65 -8.18
N PRO A 303 -5.60 -20.77 -7.35
CA PRO A 303 -7.04 -20.77 -7.11
C PRO A 303 -7.87 -20.53 -8.38
N CYS A 304 -7.44 -19.60 -9.25
CA CYS A 304 -8.12 -19.33 -10.51
C CYS A 304 -8.15 -20.57 -11.41
N LEU A 305 -7.02 -21.29 -11.53
CA LEU A 305 -6.94 -22.52 -12.30
C LEU A 305 -7.88 -23.60 -11.75
N LYS A 306 -7.91 -23.80 -10.42
CA LYS A 306 -8.81 -24.77 -9.79
C LYS A 306 -10.29 -24.45 -10.02
N GLU A 307 -10.67 -23.18 -9.88
CA GLU A 307 -12.04 -22.73 -10.13
C GLU A 307 -12.44 -22.98 -11.59
N TRP A 308 -11.53 -22.70 -12.55
CA TRP A 308 -11.76 -22.98 -13.96
C TRP A 308 -11.93 -24.47 -14.27
N LEU A 309 -11.05 -25.32 -13.74
CA LEU A 309 -11.15 -26.78 -13.89
C LEU A 309 -12.45 -27.33 -13.27
N ALA A 310 -12.83 -26.83 -12.09
CA ALA A 310 -14.08 -27.21 -11.44
C ALA A 310 -15.30 -26.80 -12.29
N GLN A 311 -15.26 -25.62 -12.92
CA GLN A 311 -16.31 -25.16 -13.82
C GLN A 311 -16.40 -26.04 -15.08
N GLN A 312 -15.27 -26.40 -15.69
CA GLN A 312 -15.26 -27.33 -16.83
C GLN A 312 -15.84 -28.69 -16.44
N LYS A 313 -15.42 -29.25 -15.30
CA LYS A 313 -15.95 -30.53 -14.79
C LYS A 313 -17.46 -30.47 -14.55
N ALA A 314 -17.95 -29.38 -13.95
CA ALA A 314 -19.38 -29.20 -13.70
C ALA A 314 -20.18 -29.07 -15.01
N ASN A 315 -19.65 -28.35 -16.00
CA ASN A 315 -20.28 -28.23 -17.31
C ASN A 315 -20.33 -29.58 -18.04
N MET A 316 -19.24 -30.35 -18.03
CA MET A 316 -19.21 -31.70 -18.61
C MET A 316 -20.19 -32.64 -17.91
N ALA A 317 -20.25 -32.62 -16.57
CA ALA A 317 -21.20 -33.41 -15.82
C ALA A 317 -22.66 -32.99 -16.08
N TRP A 318 -22.91 -31.73 -16.42
CA TRP A 318 -24.23 -31.27 -16.84
C TRP A 318 -24.57 -31.77 -18.24
N LEU A 319 -23.65 -31.72 -19.19
CA LEU A 319 -23.82 -32.27 -20.55
C LEU A 319 -24.10 -33.78 -20.49
N HIS A 320 -23.29 -34.55 -19.78
CA HIS A 320 -23.52 -35.99 -19.61
C HIS A 320 -24.85 -36.37 -18.95
N LYS A 321 -25.46 -35.47 -18.17
CA LYS A 321 -26.80 -35.67 -17.62
C LYS A 321 -27.92 -35.29 -18.59
N MET A 322 -27.60 -34.47 -19.58
CA MET A 322 -28.52 -34.03 -20.63
C MET A 322 -28.44 -34.93 -21.87
N ASP A 323 -27.39 -35.76 -22.01
CA ASP A 323 -27.33 -36.84 -22.99
C ASP A 323 -28.54 -37.76 -22.76
N LEU A 324 -29.44 -37.81 -23.75
CA LEU A 324 -30.63 -38.64 -23.74
C LEU A 324 -30.26 -39.98 -24.35
N GLU A 325 -30.51 -41.07 -23.62
CA GLU A 325 -30.42 -42.43 -24.17
C GLU A 325 -31.81 -42.83 -24.69
N ASP A 326 -31.90 -43.18 -25.97
CA ASP A 326 -33.12 -43.78 -26.54
C ASP A 326 -33.34 -45.17 -25.90
N ARG A 327 -34.49 -45.37 -25.25
CA ARG A 327 -34.79 -46.58 -24.47
C ARG A 327 -34.97 -47.84 -25.34
N ASP A 328 -35.33 -47.68 -26.60
CA ASP A 328 -35.64 -48.80 -27.50
C ASP A 328 -34.45 -49.18 -28.39
N THR A 329 -33.56 -48.23 -28.69
CA THR A 329 -32.44 -48.42 -29.64
C THR A 329 -31.07 -48.41 -28.97
N GLY A 330 -30.95 -47.87 -27.75
CA GLY A 330 -29.68 -47.77 -27.00
C GLY A 330 -28.68 -46.77 -27.60
N GLU A 331 -29.10 -46.00 -28.59
CA GLU A 331 -28.28 -44.97 -29.23
C GLU A 331 -28.20 -43.72 -28.34
N ARG A 332 -26.99 -43.14 -28.26
CA ARG A 332 -26.66 -41.95 -27.47
C ARG A 332 -26.54 -40.76 -28.42
N SER A 333 -27.32 -39.71 -28.20
CA SER A 333 -27.25 -38.45 -28.98
C SER A 333 -26.67 -37.32 -28.16
#